data_AF-A0A926NT65-F1
#
_entry.id   AF-A0A926NT65-F1
#
_cell.length_a   1.000
_cell.length_b   1.000
_cell.length_c   1.000
_cell.angle_alpha   90.00
_cell.angle_beta   90.00
_cell.angle_gamma   90.00
#
_symmetry.space_group_name_H-M   'P 1'
#
loop_
_entity.id
_entity.type
_entity.pdbx_description
1 polymer ?
#
loop_
_entity_poly.entity_id
_entity_poly.type
_entity_poly.pdbx_seq_one_letter_code
_entity_poly.pdbx_strand_id
1 'polypeptide(L)'
;MNHFTRLLKTFDYHSVTEFMLSMAPSGKYGFTSQLLIITFSWTVVDKVFGLDQGGFVALLVIFVTELFTGIWAARVRQETISSIKLSRFSLKVACYLVMIGVSYSLYRSFIKHDENAAGWAFNWLHIALVTQVGFENTISILENVATINGKEKDAIVTKITNKFNSFFN
;
A
#
# COMPACT_ATOMS: atom_id res chain seq x y z
N MET A 1 45.09 25.23 8.66
CA MET A 1 44.60 23.89 9.06
C MET A 1 43.32 24.10 9.87
N ASN A 2 42.17 23.58 9.44
CA ASN A 2 40.85 23.93 10.00
C ASN A 2 40.73 23.53 11.49
N HIS A 3 40.23 24.45 12.33
CA HIS A 3 39.97 24.21 13.77
C HIS A 3 39.10 22.97 14.01
N PHE A 4 38.16 22.72 13.10
CA PHE A 4 37.29 21.54 13.09
C PHE A 4 38.08 20.22 13.00
N THR A 5 39.10 20.15 12.13
CA THR A 5 39.94 18.94 11.99
C THR A 5 40.80 18.70 13.23
N ARG A 6 41.19 19.76 13.95
CA ARG A 6 41.92 19.65 15.23
C ARG A 6 41.03 19.11 16.34
N LEU A 7 39.75 19.50 16.37
CA LEU A 7 38.75 18.97 17.29
C LEU A 7 38.41 17.50 16.99
N LEU A 8 38.29 17.12 15.71
CA LEU A 8 38.05 15.73 15.33
C LEU A 8 39.18 14.79 15.78
N LYS A 9 40.43 15.27 15.73
CA LYS A 9 41.59 14.50 16.22
C LYS A 9 41.58 14.25 17.72
N THR A 10 40.97 15.12 18.55
CA THR A 10 40.78 14.83 19.98
C THR A 10 39.79 13.69 20.26
N PHE A 11 38.97 13.33 19.26
CA PHE A 11 38.06 12.18 19.30
C PHE A 11 38.57 10.99 18.46
N ASP A 12 39.86 10.97 18.13
CA ASP A 12 40.52 9.93 17.33
C ASP A 12 40.03 9.81 15.87
N TYR A 13 39.42 10.87 15.32
CA TYR A 13 39.09 10.94 13.90
C TYR A 13 40.21 11.65 13.14
N HIS A 14 40.87 10.94 12.22
CA HIS A 14 41.98 11.46 11.43
C HIS A 14 41.52 12.29 10.23
N SER A 15 40.24 12.18 9.84
CA SER A 15 39.64 12.98 8.77
C SER A 15 38.16 13.27 9.02
N VAL A 16 37.64 14.30 8.35
CA VAL A 16 36.19 14.58 8.31
C VAL A 16 35.43 13.40 7.68
N THR A 17 36.03 12.72 6.71
CA THR A 17 35.45 11.54 6.06
C THR A 17 35.26 10.39 7.04
N GLU A 18 36.25 10.13 7.90
CA GLU A 18 36.20 9.07 8.90
C GLU A 18 35.11 9.33 9.95
N PHE A 19 34.97 10.59 10.37
CA PHE A 19 33.88 11.04 11.23
C PHE A 19 32.51 10.88 10.56
N MET A 20 32.37 11.26 9.28
CA MET A 20 31.10 11.07 8.55
C MET A 20 30.77 9.58 8.34
N LEU A 21 31.77 8.74 8.10
CA LEU A 21 31.59 7.29 7.98
C LEU A 21 31.28 6.61 9.33
N SER A 22 31.63 7.21 10.47
CA SER A 22 31.20 6.73 11.78
C SER A 22 29.75 7.10 12.10
N MET A 23 29.32 8.29 11.67
CA MET A 23 27.91 8.73 11.77
C MET A 23 26.97 7.99 10.80
N ALA A 24 27.48 7.65 9.61
CA ALA A 24 26.73 6.96 8.56
C ALA A 24 27.44 5.67 8.11
N PRO A 25 27.45 4.62 8.96
CA PRO A 25 28.18 3.38 8.67
C PRO A 25 27.63 2.64 7.46
N SER A 26 26.39 2.89 7.04
CA SER A 26 25.83 2.37 5.77
C SER A 26 26.67 2.75 4.55
N GLY A 27 27.38 3.89 4.60
CA GLY A 27 28.30 4.33 3.56
C GLY A 27 29.53 3.45 3.45
N LYS A 28 29.98 2.83 4.54
CA LYS A 28 31.09 1.87 4.54
C LYS A 28 30.74 0.58 3.78
N TYR A 29 29.47 0.19 3.80
CA TYR A 29 28.98 -1.07 3.21
C TYR A 29 28.28 -0.89 1.86
N GLY A 30 28.20 0.34 1.35
CA GLY A 30 27.52 0.63 0.08
C GLY A 30 25.99 0.41 0.11
N PHE A 31 25.38 0.34 1.30
CA PHE A 31 23.94 0.12 1.48
C PHE A 31 23.12 1.41 1.60
N THR A 32 23.77 2.58 1.59
CA THR A 32 23.12 3.87 1.85
C THR A 32 21.99 4.16 0.86
N SER A 33 22.18 3.92 -0.43
CA SER A 33 21.17 4.23 -1.45
C SER A 33 19.93 3.34 -1.33
N GLN A 34 20.11 2.05 -1.05
CA GLN A 34 19.02 1.10 -0.85
C GLN A 34 18.22 1.43 0.41
N LEU A 35 18.91 1.74 1.52
CA LEU A 35 18.26 2.14 2.77
C LEU A 35 17.45 3.43 2.61
N LEU A 36 18.00 4.41 1.88
CA LEU A 36 17.29 5.67 1.59
C LEU A 36 16.03 5.44 0.77
N ILE A 37 16.09 4.57 -0.25
CA ILE A 37 14.91 4.24 -1.06
C ILE A 37 13.82 3.61 -0.17
N ILE A 38 14.17 2.61 0.64
CA ILE A 38 13.21 1.92 1.51
C ILE A 38 12.58 2.88 2.52
N THR A 39 13.39 3.68 3.22
CA THR A 39 12.88 4.62 4.23
C THR A 39 12.06 5.76 3.62
N PHE A 40 12.48 6.27 2.45
CA PHE A 40 11.72 7.28 1.73
C PHE A 40 10.37 6.74 1.26
N SER A 41 10.35 5.55 0.65
CA SER A 41 9.11 4.90 0.22
C SER A 41 8.12 4.70 1.37
N TRP A 42 8.58 4.25 2.54
CA TRP A 42 7.71 4.10 3.72
C TRP A 42 7.17 5.41 4.24
N THR A 43 7.99 6.45 4.25
CA THR A 43 7.54 7.78 4.66
C THR A 43 6.50 8.33 3.67
N VAL A 44 6.72 8.13 2.37
CA VAL A 44 5.76 8.55 1.33
C VAL A 44 4.43 7.82 1.50
N VAL A 45 4.44 6.52 1.78
CA VAL A 45 3.21 5.74 1.99
C VAL A 45 2.39 6.28 3.16
N ASP A 46 3.00 6.47 4.33
CA ASP A 46 2.31 7.04 5.50
C ASP A 46 1.75 8.44 5.18
N LYS A 47 2.55 9.30 4.55
CA LYS A 47 2.14 10.69 4.28
C LYS A 47 1.08 10.82 3.20
N VAL A 48 1.08 9.96 2.20
CA VAL A 48 0.17 10.05 1.06
C VAL A 48 -1.11 9.27 1.35
N PHE A 49 -1.00 8.04 1.85
CA PHE A 49 -2.15 7.13 1.99
C PHE A 49 -2.63 7.00 3.43
N GLY A 50 -1.89 7.46 4.43
CA GLY A 50 -2.31 7.33 5.84
C GLY A 50 -2.35 5.91 6.37
N LEU A 51 -1.70 4.98 5.66
CA LEU A 51 -1.60 3.60 6.04
C LEU A 51 -0.27 3.36 6.77
N ASP A 52 -0.34 2.61 7.86
CA ASP A 52 0.86 2.06 8.48
C ASP A 52 1.49 0.98 7.59
N GLN A 53 2.67 0.51 7.97
CA GLN A 53 3.40 -0.49 7.19
C GLN A 53 2.58 -1.77 6.99
N GLY A 54 1.85 -2.20 8.02
CA GLY A 54 1.00 -3.39 7.97
C GLY A 54 -0.18 -3.21 7.00
N GLY A 55 -0.92 -2.11 7.11
CA GLY A 55 -2.07 -1.81 6.27
C GLY A 55 -1.68 -1.67 4.79
N PHE A 56 -0.56 -1.02 4.49
CA PHE A 56 -0.08 -0.90 3.12
C PHE A 56 0.34 -2.25 2.53
N VAL A 57 1.04 -3.09 3.30
CA VAL A 57 1.41 -4.45 2.86
C VAL A 57 0.16 -5.30 2.61
N ALA A 58 -0.85 -5.22 3.48
CA ALA A 58 -2.12 -5.92 3.28
C ALA A 58 -2.82 -5.48 1.98
N LEU A 59 -2.84 -4.17 1.71
CA LEU A 59 -3.40 -3.62 0.47
C LEU A 59 -2.61 -4.06 -0.78
N LEU A 60 -1.29 -4.13 -0.70
CA LEU A 60 -0.48 -4.66 -1.81
C LEU A 60 -0.77 -6.15 -2.04
N VAL A 61 -0.83 -6.94 -0.98
CA VAL A 61 -1.13 -8.38 -1.07
C VAL A 61 -2.49 -8.60 -1.72
N ILE A 62 -3.51 -7.83 -1.37
CA ILE A 62 -4.85 -8.02 -1.95
C ILE A 62 -4.88 -7.67 -3.43
N PHE A 63 -4.23 -6.58 -3.87
CA PHE A 63 -4.11 -6.22 -5.28
C PHE A 63 -3.35 -7.28 -6.09
N VAL A 64 -2.21 -7.73 -5.55
CA VAL A 64 -1.39 -8.76 -6.20
C VAL A 64 -2.18 -10.08 -6.31
N THR A 65 -2.93 -10.44 -5.26
CA THR A 65 -3.77 -11.65 -5.26
C THR A 65 -4.92 -11.56 -6.26
N GLU A 66 -5.62 -10.41 -6.34
CA GLU A 66 -6.65 -10.21 -7.37
C GLU A 66 -6.06 -10.35 -8.77
N LEU A 67 -4.90 -9.74 -9.03
CA LEU A 67 -4.25 -9.82 -10.34
C LEU A 67 -3.87 -11.27 -10.69
N PHE A 68 -3.20 -11.98 -9.76
CA PHE A 68 -2.80 -13.37 -10.00
C PHE A 68 -4.00 -14.29 -10.20
N THR A 69 -5.03 -14.19 -9.36
CA THR A 69 -6.24 -15.00 -9.50
C THR A 69 -7.00 -14.66 -10.78
N GLY A 70 -7.04 -13.40 -11.18
CA GLY A 70 -7.66 -12.97 -12.44
C GLY A 70 -6.95 -13.49 -13.68
N ILE A 71 -5.60 -13.46 -13.69
CA ILE A 71 -4.78 -14.03 -14.77
C ILE A 71 -5.01 -15.54 -14.86
N TRP A 72 -5.03 -16.23 -13.72
CA TRP A 72 -5.25 -17.68 -13.70
C TRP A 72 -6.67 -18.03 -14.17
N ALA A 73 -7.69 -17.33 -13.69
CA ALA A 73 -9.07 -17.52 -14.13
C ALA A 73 -9.22 -17.33 -15.66
N ALA A 74 -8.58 -16.30 -16.22
CA ALA A 74 -8.56 -16.07 -17.67
C ALA A 74 -7.91 -17.24 -18.43
N ARG A 75 -6.82 -17.81 -17.90
CA ARG A 75 -6.15 -18.97 -18.48
C ARG A 75 -7.02 -20.24 -18.43
N VAL A 76 -7.73 -20.47 -17.33
CA VAL A 76 -8.68 -21.60 -17.19
C VAL A 76 -9.82 -21.48 -18.20
N ARG A 77 -10.32 -20.27 -18.45
CA ARG A 77 -11.34 -19.99 -19.48
C ARG A 77 -10.82 -19.99 -20.92
N GLN A 78 -9.52 -20.24 -21.13
CA GLN A 78 -8.83 -20.11 -22.42
C GLN A 78 -9.05 -18.74 -23.10
N GLU A 79 -9.25 -17.69 -22.29
CA GLU A 79 -9.36 -16.34 -22.81
C GLU A 79 -7.96 -15.76 -23.07
N THR A 80 -7.79 -15.07 -24.20
CA THR A 80 -6.55 -14.33 -24.45
C THR A 80 -6.41 -13.21 -23.43
N ILE A 81 -5.28 -13.20 -22.71
CA ILE A 81 -4.92 -12.09 -21.82
C ILE A 81 -4.63 -10.88 -22.72
N SER A 82 -5.58 -9.95 -22.80
CA SER A 82 -5.41 -8.72 -23.57
C SER A 82 -4.91 -7.59 -22.67
N SER A 83 -4.10 -6.70 -23.25
CA SER A 83 -3.63 -5.48 -22.57
C SER A 83 -4.79 -4.63 -22.03
N ILE A 84 -5.96 -4.69 -22.67
CA ILE A 84 -7.18 -4.00 -22.23
C ILE A 84 -7.67 -4.53 -20.88
N LYS A 85 -7.63 -5.86 -20.64
CA LYS A 85 -8.05 -6.44 -19.35
C LYS A 85 -7.09 -6.05 -18.22
N LEU A 86 -5.80 -6.06 -18.48
CA LEU A 86 -4.78 -5.63 -17.51
C LEU A 86 -4.83 -4.11 -17.24
N SER A 87 -5.15 -3.31 -18.27
CA SER A 87 -5.38 -1.88 -18.16
C SER A 87 -6.59 -1.56 -17.25
N ARG A 88 -7.69 -2.32 -17.36
CA ARG A 88 -8.86 -2.17 -16.46
C ARG A 88 -8.51 -2.40 -14.99
N PHE A 89 -7.70 -3.44 -14.70
CA PHE A 89 -7.21 -3.68 -13.34
C PHE A 89 -6.32 -2.52 -12.85
N SER A 90 -5.38 -2.09 -13.69
CA SER A 90 -4.46 -0.98 -13.34
C SER A 90 -5.20 0.32 -13.08
N LEU A 91 -6.21 0.65 -13.91
CA LEU A 91 -7.07 1.80 -13.72
C LEU A 91 -7.87 1.70 -12.41
N LYS A 92 -8.41 0.51 -12.10
CA LYS A 92 -9.12 0.26 -10.82
C LYS A 92 -8.21 0.56 -9.62
N VAL A 93 -7.00 -0.01 -9.61
CA VAL A 93 -6.00 0.21 -8.56
C VAL A 93 -5.64 1.69 -8.46
N ALA A 94 -5.40 2.37 -9.58
CA ALA A 94 -5.10 3.80 -9.60
C ALA A 94 -6.24 4.63 -8.97
N CYS A 95 -7.49 4.35 -9.33
CA CYS A 95 -8.66 5.01 -8.74
C CYS A 95 -8.74 4.79 -7.22
N TYR A 96 -8.52 3.55 -6.75
CA TYR A 96 -8.49 3.25 -5.31
C TYR A 96 -7.41 4.04 -4.59
N LEU A 97 -6.18 4.05 -5.11
CA LEU A 97 -5.07 4.79 -4.51
C LEU A 97 -5.36 6.30 -4.47
N VAL A 98 -5.95 6.87 -5.53
CA VAL A 98 -6.35 8.29 -5.55
C VAL A 98 -7.41 8.58 -4.49
N MET A 99 -8.47 7.77 -4.38
CA MET A 99 -9.53 7.99 -3.39
C MET A 99 -9.01 7.88 -1.94
N ILE A 100 -8.17 6.88 -1.67
CA ILE A 100 -7.53 6.70 -0.35
C ILE A 100 -6.60 7.89 -0.04
N GLY A 101 -5.77 8.30 -1.00
CA GLY A 101 -4.81 9.39 -0.80
C GLY A 101 -5.48 10.76 -0.65
N VAL A 102 -6.52 11.05 -1.43
CA VAL A 102 -7.28 12.31 -1.35
C VAL A 102 -8.01 12.41 -0.01
N SER A 103 -8.72 11.35 0.40
CA SER A 103 -9.44 11.35 1.69
C SER A 103 -8.51 11.57 2.88
N TYR A 104 -7.34 10.91 2.88
CA TYR A 104 -6.34 11.11 3.92
C TYR A 104 -5.71 12.51 3.90
N SER A 105 -5.38 13.01 2.71
CA SER A 105 -4.80 14.34 2.54
C SER A 105 -5.75 15.44 3.02
N LEU A 106 -7.05 15.30 2.74
CA LEU A 106 -8.08 16.22 3.22
C LEU A 106 -8.22 16.16 4.74
N TYR A 107 -8.27 14.96 5.33
CA TYR A 107 -8.23 14.78 6.79
C TYR A 107 -7.06 15.55 7.42
N ARG A 108 -5.84 15.32 6.91
CA ARG A 108 -4.63 15.99 7.40
C ARG A 108 -4.66 17.50 7.21
N SER A 109 -5.27 17.98 6.12
CA SER A 109 -5.43 19.41 5.85
C SER A 109 -6.37 20.07 6.86
N PHE A 110 -7.53 19.48 7.14
CA PHE A 110 -8.50 20.07 8.08
C PHE A 110 -7.99 20.08 9.52
N ILE A 111 -7.33 19.01 9.98
CA ILE A 111 -6.73 18.98 11.32
C ILE A 111 -5.64 20.05 11.47
N LYS A 112 -4.87 20.37 10.42
CA LYS A 112 -3.86 21.43 10.47
C LYS A 112 -4.44 22.84 10.58
N HIS A 113 -5.70 23.03 10.19
CA HIS A 113 -6.41 24.32 10.27
C HIS A 113 -7.38 24.37 11.46
N ASP A 114 -7.25 23.47 12.43
CA ASP A 114 -8.12 23.36 13.62
C ASP A 114 -9.61 23.08 13.31
N GLU A 115 -9.93 22.64 12.09
CA GLU A 115 -11.27 22.29 11.62
C GLU A 115 -11.64 20.84 12.00
N ASN A 116 -11.77 20.59 13.31
CA ASN A 116 -11.87 19.24 13.87
C ASN A 116 -13.09 18.43 13.38
N ALA A 117 -14.24 19.08 13.14
CA ALA A 117 -15.44 18.40 12.65
C ALA A 117 -15.26 17.87 11.22
N ALA A 118 -14.71 18.70 10.32
CA ALA A 118 -14.39 18.29 8.96
C ALA A 118 -13.27 17.23 8.95
N GLY A 119 -12.25 17.39 9.78
CA GLY A 119 -11.20 16.40 9.97
C GLY A 119 -11.76 15.03 10.37
N TRP A 120 -12.66 14.99 11.35
CA TRP A 120 -13.31 13.75 11.77
C TRP A 120 -14.11 13.09 10.63
N ALA A 121 -14.87 13.86 9.87
CA ALA A 121 -15.65 13.35 8.73
C ALA A 121 -14.75 12.73 7.65
N PHE A 122 -13.64 13.41 7.29
CA PHE A 122 -12.70 12.87 6.31
C PHE A 122 -11.88 11.69 6.82
N ASN A 123 -11.60 11.62 8.13
CA ASN A 123 -10.97 10.44 8.73
C ASN A 123 -11.91 9.22 8.65
N TRP A 124 -13.19 9.41 8.97
CA TRP A 124 -14.19 8.36 8.81
C TRP A 124 -14.33 7.91 7.36
N LEU A 125 -14.41 8.87 6.42
CA LEU A 125 -14.46 8.58 4.98
C LEU A 125 -13.22 7.80 4.52
N HIS A 126 -12.03 8.18 4.99
CA HIS A 126 -10.79 7.50 4.67
C HIS A 126 -10.82 6.02 5.13
N ILE A 127 -11.19 5.77 6.39
CA ILE A 127 -11.32 4.42 6.94
C ILE A 127 -12.37 3.61 6.17
N ALA A 128 -13.51 4.22 5.86
CA ALA A 128 -14.58 3.59 5.08
C ALA A 128 -14.10 3.21 3.67
N LEU A 129 -13.38 4.09 2.97
CA LEU A 129 -12.84 3.83 1.64
C LEU A 129 -11.80 2.71 1.64
N VAL A 130 -10.83 2.74 2.56
CA VAL A 130 -9.82 1.68 2.69
C VAL A 130 -10.49 0.33 2.94
N THR A 131 -11.49 0.31 3.83
CA THR A 131 -12.25 -0.90 4.17
C THR A 131 -13.06 -1.39 2.98
N GLN A 132 -13.77 -0.50 2.28
CA GLN A 132 -14.55 -0.83 1.08
C GLN A 132 -13.66 -1.43 0.00
N VAL A 133 -12.49 -0.84 -0.27
CA VAL A 133 -11.51 -1.39 -1.21
C VAL A 133 -11.13 -2.81 -0.81
N GLY A 134 -10.78 -3.05 0.45
CA GLY A 134 -10.52 -4.39 0.97
C GLY A 134 -11.64 -5.39 0.69
N PHE A 135 -12.91 -5.00 0.91
CA PHE A 135 -14.07 -5.84 0.61
C PHE A 135 -14.25 -6.10 -0.89
N GLU A 136 -14.20 -5.07 -1.74
CA GLU A 136 -14.38 -5.18 -3.19
C GLU A 136 -13.32 -6.09 -3.82
N ASN A 137 -12.05 -5.92 -3.43
CA ASN A 137 -10.97 -6.77 -3.89
C ASN A 137 -11.14 -8.22 -3.39
N THR A 138 -11.61 -8.42 -2.15
CA THR A 138 -11.90 -9.77 -1.62
C THR A 138 -12.99 -10.46 -2.43
N ILE A 139 -14.09 -9.76 -2.72
CA ILE A 139 -15.18 -10.29 -3.56
C ILE A 139 -14.64 -10.66 -4.95
N SER A 140 -13.87 -9.76 -5.57
CA SER A 140 -13.27 -10.03 -6.89
C SER A 140 -12.35 -11.26 -6.89
N ILE A 141 -11.58 -11.47 -5.81
CA ILE A 141 -10.77 -12.69 -5.64
C ILE A 141 -11.66 -13.93 -5.54
N LEU A 142 -12.74 -13.89 -4.76
CA LEU A 142 -13.66 -15.02 -4.61
C LEU A 142 -14.32 -15.40 -5.94
N GLU A 143 -14.71 -14.42 -6.75
CA GLU A 143 -15.25 -14.63 -8.09
C GLU A 143 -14.24 -15.32 -9.04
N ASN A 144 -12.97 -14.87 -8.99
CA ASN A 144 -11.89 -15.46 -9.76
C ASN A 144 -11.62 -16.90 -9.30
N VAL A 145 -11.63 -17.16 -7.99
CA VAL A 145 -11.46 -18.51 -7.42
C VAL A 145 -12.63 -19.43 -7.78
N ALA A 146 -13.87 -18.94 -7.79
CA ALA A 146 -15.04 -19.71 -8.22
C ALA A 146 -14.86 -20.19 -9.66
N THR A 147 -14.40 -19.28 -10.52
CA THR A 147 -14.09 -19.54 -11.92
C THR A 147 -12.98 -20.57 -12.11
N ILE A 148 -11.89 -20.46 -11.35
CA ILE A 148 -10.77 -21.41 -11.41
C ILE A 148 -11.25 -22.83 -11.07
N ASN A 149 -12.22 -22.95 -10.16
CA ASN A 149 -12.84 -24.21 -9.78
C ASN A 149 -13.92 -24.71 -10.77
N GLY A 150 -14.07 -24.08 -11.93
CA GLY A 150 -15.07 -24.45 -12.94
C GLY A 150 -16.51 -24.15 -12.55
N LYS A 151 -16.74 -23.33 -11.51
CA LYS A 151 -18.07 -22.89 -11.09
C LYS A 151 -18.44 -21.58 -11.76
N GLU A 152 -19.73 -21.25 -11.73
CA GLU A 152 -20.18 -19.90 -12.08
C GLU A 152 -19.50 -18.86 -11.20
N LYS A 153 -19.25 -17.68 -11.77
CA LYS A 153 -18.50 -16.58 -11.16
C LYS A 153 -19.02 -16.22 -9.77
N ASP A 154 -20.34 -16.22 -9.61
CA ASP A 154 -20.99 -15.74 -8.39
C ASP A 154 -21.19 -16.86 -7.36
N ALA A 155 -20.88 -18.12 -7.70
CA ALA A 155 -21.25 -19.29 -6.89
C ALA A 155 -20.70 -19.27 -5.45
N ILE A 156 -19.47 -18.77 -5.26
CA ILE A 156 -18.88 -18.66 -3.91
C ILE A 156 -19.53 -17.51 -3.14
N VAL A 157 -19.73 -16.36 -3.79
CA VAL A 157 -20.34 -15.17 -3.18
C VAL A 157 -21.78 -15.47 -2.77
N THR A 158 -22.59 -16.04 -3.67
CA THR A 158 -23.97 -16.46 -3.38
C THR A 158 -24.04 -17.45 -2.22
N LYS A 159 -23.11 -18.40 -2.14
CA LYS A 159 -23.06 -19.37 -1.02
C LYS A 159 -22.78 -18.68 0.31
N ILE A 160 -21.88 -17.69 0.33
CA ILE A 160 -21.58 -16.90 1.54
C ILE A 160 -22.80 -16.07 1.93
N THR A 161 -23.43 -15.38 0.98
CA THR A 161 -24.64 -14.57 1.21
C THR A 161 -25.78 -15.41 1.77
N ASN A 162 -26.04 -16.59 1.19
CA ASN A 162 -27.09 -17.48 1.66
C ASN A 162 -26.81 -17.99 3.08
N LYS A 163 -25.54 -18.30 3.39
CA LYS A 163 -25.15 -18.74 4.74
C LYS A 163 -25.28 -17.60 5.75
N PHE A 164 -24.89 -16.38 5.38
CA PHE A 164 -25.05 -15.21 6.23
C PHE A 164 -26.54 -14.97 6.51
N ASN A 165 -27.38 -14.94 5.48
CA ASN A 165 -28.83 -14.77 5.65
C ASN A 165 -29.46 -15.86 6.53
N SER A 166 -28.96 -17.10 6.47
CA SER A 166 -29.43 -18.19 7.35
C SER A 166 -29.00 -18.07 8.82
N PHE A 167 -28.07 -17.16 9.16
CA PHE A 167 -27.72 -16.85 10.56
C PHE A 167 -28.57 -15.73 11.14
N PHE A 168 -29.17 -14.88 10.29
CA PHE A 168 -29.99 -13.73 10.71
C PHE A 168 -31.50 -13.98 10.56
N ASN A 169 -31.90 -15.03 9.83
CA ASN A 169 -33.24 -15.62 9.85
C ASN A 169 -33.28 -16.81 10.80
#